data_AF-A0A4Q2DDM9-F1
#
_entry.id   AF-A0A4Q2DDM9-F1
#
_cell.length_a   1.000
_cell.length_b   1.000
_cell.length_c   1.000
_cell.angle_alpha   90.00
_cell.angle_beta   90.00
_cell.angle_gamma   90.00
#
_symmetry.space_group_name_H-M   'P 1'
#
loop_
_entity.id
_entity.type
_entity.pdbx_description
1 polymer ?
#
loop_
_entity_poly.entity_id
_entity_poly.type
_entity_poly.pdbx_seq_one_letter_code
_entity_poly.pdbx_strand_id
1 'polypeptide(L)'
;MGDVSGDKYGEGNQNQLWEAQTTPAGFWRFKNVQFGLYLGIKEGQVATDGLAIRGVSHPFNWAAKRTDEAAPVAAVFKLFVPFTKQVLHLNDDNSWTNGIKIQTWSDLGSNQAAQKWIIDSNTTFEVPFEAGRIYILVNCHTGTVAQLEDTNQIAGYSFNGGRNQTWEASQEEGTGHWLFKNPWSGRYMGIAGDTEAAVNQTPIIGVPQPFAWNVVPDRTQGANGGAYR
;
A
#
# COMPACT_ATOMS: atom_id res chain seq x y z
N MET A 1 10.47 33.18 -15.31
CA MET A 1 11.14 31.96 -14.84
C MET A 1 10.03 30.98 -14.53
N GLY A 2 9.84 29.99 -15.41
CA GLY A 2 8.83 28.97 -15.21
C GLY A 2 9.30 28.02 -14.11
N ASP A 3 8.48 27.91 -13.07
CA ASP A 3 8.66 26.92 -12.02
C ASP A 3 8.44 25.54 -12.66
N VAL A 4 9.52 24.78 -12.84
CA VAL A 4 9.43 23.39 -13.28
C VAL A 4 8.94 22.64 -12.05
N SER A 5 7.62 22.45 -11.95
CA SER A 5 7.06 21.55 -10.95
C SER A 5 7.67 20.17 -11.21
N GLY A 6 8.63 19.78 -10.39
CA GLY A 6 9.14 18.42 -10.40
C GLY A 6 7.95 17.49 -10.24
N ASP A 7 7.82 16.53 -11.15
CA ASP A 7 6.80 15.49 -11.10
C ASP A 7 6.75 14.96 -9.67
N LYS A 8 5.66 15.25 -8.96
CA LYS A 8 5.43 14.65 -7.65
C LYS A 8 5.30 13.16 -7.91
N TYR A 9 6.16 12.34 -7.31
CA TYR A 9 6.17 10.88 -7.39
C TYR A 9 4.90 10.19 -6.82
N GLY A 10 3.72 10.84 -6.83
CA GLY A 10 2.55 10.54 -6.01
C GLY A 10 1.33 9.93 -6.72
N GLU A 11 1.40 9.60 -8.00
CA GLU A 11 0.23 9.17 -8.81
C GLU A 11 0.31 7.71 -9.30
N GLY A 12 1.02 6.85 -8.57
CA GLY A 12 1.12 5.43 -8.93
C GLY A 12 -0.15 4.63 -8.62
N ASN A 13 -0.56 3.76 -9.54
CA ASN A 13 -1.57 2.72 -9.31
C ASN A 13 -1.10 1.73 -8.23
N GLN A 14 -2.00 0.95 -7.61
CA GLN A 14 -1.63 -0.01 -6.54
C GLN A 14 -0.55 -1.02 -6.97
N ASN A 15 -0.44 -1.35 -8.27
CA ASN A 15 0.63 -2.19 -8.81
C ASN A 15 2.02 -1.54 -8.79
N GLN A 16 2.13 -0.24 -8.56
CA GLN A 16 3.39 0.51 -8.43
C GLN A 16 3.79 0.75 -6.96
N LEU A 17 2.91 0.37 -6.02
CA LEU A 17 3.15 0.51 -4.58
C LEU A 17 3.65 -0.79 -3.97
N TRP A 18 4.56 -0.67 -3.00
CA TRP A 18 5.21 -1.80 -2.34
C TRP A 18 5.27 -1.57 -0.83
N GLU A 19 4.76 -2.54 -0.06
CA GLU A 19 4.96 -2.62 1.38
C GLU A 19 6.40 -3.08 1.65
N ALA A 20 7.19 -2.21 2.29
CA ALA A 20 8.55 -2.54 2.71
C ALA A 20 8.55 -3.14 4.11
N GLN A 21 9.12 -4.34 4.26
CA GLN A 21 9.20 -5.07 5.52
C GLN A 21 10.66 -5.38 5.85
N THR A 22 11.11 -5.03 7.06
CA THR A 22 12.44 -5.40 7.55
C THR A 22 12.41 -6.73 8.28
N THR A 23 13.44 -7.55 8.07
CA THR A 23 13.67 -8.80 8.81
C THR A 23 14.60 -8.57 10.01
N PRO A 24 14.59 -9.44 11.03
CA PRO A 24 15.53 -9.36 12.15
C PRO A 24 17.01 -9.39 11.74
N ALA A 25 17.32 -9.99 10.57
CA ALA A 25 18.66 -10.05 10.01
C ALA A 25 19.06 -8.78 9.21
N GLY A 26 18.22 -7.75 9.18
CA GLY A 26 18.48 -6.49 8.48
C GLY A 26 18.20 -6.50 6.99
N PHE A 27 17.67 -7.61 6.43
CA PHE A 27 17.19 -7.63 5.05
C PHE A 27 15.82 -6.98 4.90
N TRP A 28 15.53 -6.53 3.69
CA TRP A 28 14.27 -5.90 3.29
C TRP A 28 13.47 -6.84 2.39
N ARG A 29 12.15 -6.77 2.48
CA ARG A 29 11.21 -7.42 1.56
C ARG A 29 10.29 -6.35 1.02
N PHE A 30 9.93 -6.45 -0.25
CA PHE A 30 8.99 -5.53 -0.89
C PHE A 30 7.82 -6.35 -1.42
N LYS A 31 6.65 -6.19 -0.82
CA LYS A 31 5.42 -6.88 -1.22
C LYS A 31 4.53 -5.92 -1.99
N ASN A 32 4.16 -6.27 -3.21
CA ASN A 32 3.28 -5.45 -4.03
C ASN A 32 1.91 -5.30 -3.36
N VAL A 33 1.40 -4.07 -3.31
CA VAL A 33 0.11 -3.79 -2.64
C VAL A 33 -1.05 -4.42 -3.39
N GLN A 34 -1.07 -4.36 -4.72
CA GLN A 34 -2.18 -4.90 -5.51
C GLN A 34 -2.19 -6.43 -5.58
N PHE A 35 -1.03 -7.04 -5.83
CA PHE A 35 -0.95 -8.47 -6.14
C PHE A 35 -0.52 -9.34 -4.96
N GLY A 36 -0.04 -8.73 -3.88
CA GLY A 36 0.50 -9.47 -2.72
C GLY A 36 1.76 -10.28 -3.01
N LEU A 37 2.39 -10.09 -4.17
CA LEU A 37 3.62 -10.77 -4.59
C LEU A 37 4.87 -10.00 -4.14
N TYR A 38 5.94 -10.71 -3.84
CA TYR A 38 7.22 -10.11 -3.46
C TYR A 38 8.06 -9.76 -4.68
N LEU A 39 8.78 -8.64 -4.65
CA LEU A 39 9.78 -8.30 -5.65
C LEU A 39 10.99 -9.24 -5.50
N GLY A 40 11.26 -10.10 -6.49
CA GLY A 40 12.37 -11.05 -6.40
C GLY A 40 12.62 -11.88 -7.65
N ILE A 41 13.43 -12.93 -7.48
CA ILE A 41 13.65 -13.99 -8.47
C ILE A 41 12.90 -15.26 -8.07
N LYS A 42 12.60 -16.13 -9.03
CA LYS A 42 11.88 -17.39 -8.78
C LYS A 42 12.74 -18.31 -7.90
N GLU A 43 12.10 -19.02 -6.98
CA GLU A 43 12.73 -20.04 -6.15
C GLU A 43 13.55 -21.04 -6.98
N GLY A 44 14.74 -21.38 -6.47
CA GLY A 44 15.69 -22.27 -7.12
C GLY A 44 16.55 -21.63 -8.22
N GLN A 45 16.32 -20.36 -8.59
CA GLN A 45 17.18 -19.66 -9.54
C GLN A 45 18.42 -19.05 -8.86
N VAL A 46 19.54 -19.10 -9.57
CA VAL A 46 20.79 -18.42 -9.17
C VAL A 46 20.81 -17.04 -9.82
N ALA A 47 21.04 -15.99 -9.03
CA ALA A 47 21.16 -14.64 -9.55
C ALA A 47 22.40 -14.51 -10.45
N THR A 48 22.18 -14.20 -11.73
CA THR A 48 23.21 -13.93 -12.73
C THR A 48 22.80 -12.73 -13.57
N ASP A 49 23.75 -12.12 -14.26
CA ASP A 49 23.47 -10.97 -15.13
C ASP A 49 22.35 -11.30 -16.14
N GLY A 50 21.35 -10.44 -16.21
CA GLY A 50 20.21 -10.57 -17.12
C GLY A 50 19.04 -11.43 -16.60
N LEU A 51 19.14 -12.01 -15.40
CA LEU A 51 18.01 -12.76 -14.83
C LEU A 51 16.87 -11.81 -14.45
N ALA A 52 15.68 -12.04 -15.00
CA ALA A 52 14.53 -11.16 -14.79
C ALA A 52 14.01 -11.17 -13.34
N ILE A 53 13.81 -9.97 -12.80
CA ILE A 53 13.11 -9.70 -11.54
C ILE A 53 11.61 -9.59 -11.81
N ARG A 54 10.79 -10.20 -10.95
CA ARG A 54 9.33 -10.25 -11.10
C ARG A 54 8.62 -10.33 -9.74
N GLY A 55 7.30 -10.28 -9.75
CA GLY A 55 6.49 -10.65 -8.59
C GLY A 55 6.57 -12.17 -8.36
N VAL A 56 6.97 -12.60 -7.17
CA VAL A 56 7.06 -13.99 -6.72
C VAL A 56 6.19 -14.24 -5.50
N SER A 57 5.62 -15.45 -5.37
CA SER A 57 4.69 -15.77 -4.27
C SER A 57 5.37 -15.99 -2.92
N HIS A 58 6.67 -16.26 -2.92
CA HIS A 58 7.46 -16.47 -1.71
C HIS A 58 8.18 -15.17 -1.30
N PRO A 59 8.40 -14.93 0.02
CA PRO A 59 9.22 -13.81 0.47
C PRO A 59 10.60 -13.82 -0.19
N PHE A 60 11.08 -12.65 -0.59
CA PHE A 60 12.42 -12.48 -1.14
C PHE A 60 13.16 -11.37 -0.40
N ASN A 61 14.32 -11.71 0.15
CA ASN A 61 15.13 -10.81 0.95
C ASN A 61 16.08 -10.02 0.03
N TRP A 62 16.15 -8.71 0.23
CA TRP A 62 17.11 -7.80 -0.37
C TRP A 62 18.05 -7.26 0.70
N ALA A 63 19.33 -7.21 0.41
CA ALA A 63 20.27 -6.41 1.18
C ALA A 63 20.27 -4.98 0.63
N ALA A 64 19.57 -4.07 1.30
CA ALA A 64 19.52 -2.66 0.93
C ALA A 64 20.75 -1.91 1.44
N LYS A 65 21.50 -1.27 0.55
CA LYS A 65 22.62 -0.39 0.91
C LYS A 65 22.31 1.02 0.47
N ARG A 66 22.30 1.95 1.43
CA ARG A 66 22.19 3.38 1.14
C ARG A 66 23.44 3.83 0.38
N THR A 67 23.27 4.67 -0.63
CA THR A 67 24.39 5.33 -1.30
C THR A 67 24.70 6.65 -0.59
N ASP A 68 25.97 7.03 -0.56
CA ASP A 68 26.44 8.27 0.11
C ASP A 68 26.08 9.55 -0.69
N GLU A 69 25.09 9.47 -1.58
CA GLU A 69 24.65 10.62 -2.35
C GLU A 69 23.82 11.55 -1.48
N ALA A 70 24.26 12.81 -1.39
CA ALA A 70 23.58 13.89 -0.71
C ALA A 70 22.32 14.31 -1.49
N ALA A 71 21.33 13.43 -1.57
CA ALA A 71 20.02 13.77 -2.09
C ALA A 71 19.24 14.51 -0.97
N PRO A 72 18.68 15.71 -1.25
CA PRO A 72 18.15 16.59 -0.21
C PRO A 72 16.84 16.14 0.45
N VAL A 73 16.17 15.08 -0.03
CA VAL A 73 14.82 14.71 0.46
C VAL A 73 14.53 13.20 0.50
N ALA A 74 15.10 12.38 -0.38
CA ALA A 74 14.83 10.94 -0.42
C ALA A 74 16.12 10.11 -0.41
N ALA A 75 16.12 8.99 0.34
CA ALA A 75 17.28 8.12 0.42
C ALA A 75 17.40 7.26 -0.85
N VAL A 76 18.60 7.24 -1.43
CA VAL A 76 18.95 6.44 -2.61
C VAL A 76 19.60 5.13 -2.15
N PHE A 77 19.17 4.02 -2.74
CA PHE A 77 19.62 2.68 -2.38
C PHE A 77 20.09 1.88 -3.59
N LYS A 78 21.03 0.97 -3.33
CA LYS A 78 21.25 -0.23 -4.13
C LYS A 78 20.63 -1.42 -3.41
N LEU A 79 19.87 -2.24 -4.14
CA LEU A 79 19.25 -3.45 -3.61
C LEU A 79 20.03 -4.68 -4.10
N PHE A 80 20.71 -5.37 -3.20
CA PHE A 80 21.51 -6.55 -3.51
C PHE A 80 20.74 -7.85 -3.27
N VAL A 81 20.93 -8.82 -4.14
CA VAL A 81 20.60 -10.22 -3.81
C VAL A 81 21.58 -10.67 -2.71
N PRO A 82 21.08 -11.14 -1.55
CA PRO A 82 21.91 -11.45 -0.38
C PRO A 82 23.11 -12.35 -0.73
N PHE A 83 24.26 -12.02 -0.16
CA PHE A 83 25.52 -12.76 -0.32
C PHE A 83 26.07 -12.85 -1.75
N THR A 84 25.60 -11.99 -2.65
CA THR A 84 26.11 -11.90 -4.02
C THR A 84 26.54 -10.47 -4.36
N LYS A 85 27.12 -10.30 -5.56
CA LYS A 85 27.36 -8.98 -6.17
C LYS A 85 26.22 -8.55 -7.10
N GLN A 86 25.13 -9.30 -7.15
CA GLN A 86 24.01 -9.03 -8.04
C GLN A 86 23.09 -7.98 -7.42
N VAL A 87 22.69 -6.98 -8.19
CA VAL A 87 21.83 -5.88 -7.76
C VAL A 87 20.59 -5.76 -8.64
N LEU A 88 19.56 -5.13 -8.10
CA LEU A 88 18.38 -4.69 -8.87
C LEU A 88 18.82 -3.66 -9.92
N HIS A 89 18.62 -3.99 -11.18
CA HIS A 89 19.04 -3.19 -12.32
C HIS A 89 17.89 -2.96 -13.29
N LEU A 90 17.66 -1.70 -13.65
CA LEU A 90 16.78 -1.32 -14.74
C LEU A 90 17.54 -1.55 -16.06
N ASN A 91 17.07 -2.45 -16.92
CA ASN A 91 17.68 -2.68 -18.24
C ASN A 91 17.32 -1.55 -19.19
N ASP A 92 17.87 -0.37 -18.93
CA ASP A 92 17.46 0.85 -19.61
C ASP A 92 17.92 0.88 -21.06
N ASP A 93 18.98 0.18 -21.49
CA ASP A 93 19.47 0.15 -22.89
C ASP A 93 19.44 1.56 -23.57
N ASN A 94 19.56 2.63 -22.77
CA ASN A 94 19.35 4.04 -23.13
C ASN A 94 17.95 4.44 -23.67
N SER A 95 16.89 3.68 -23.41
CA SER A 95 15.50 3.98 -23.78
C SER A 95 14.61 4.10 -22.54
N TRP A 96 13.99 5.27 -22.34
CA TRP A 96 13.03 5.54 -21.27
C TRP A 96 11.60 5.31 -21.75
N THR A 97 11.22 4.04 -21.94
CA THR A 97 9.87 3.64 -22.35
C THR A 97 9.17 2.81 -21.27
N ASN A 98 7.83 2.79 -21.27
CA ASN A 98 7.07 1.87 -20.42
C ASN A 98 7.44 0.41 -20.73
N GLY A 99 7.46 -0.45 -19.69
CA GLY A 99 7.74 -1.87 -19.85
C GLY A 99 9.22 -2.25 -19.93
N ILE A 100 10.13 -1.34 -19.56
CA ILE A 100 11.55 -1.69 -19.38
C ILE A 100 11.66 -2.82 -18.36
N LYS A 101 12.47 -3.82 -18.71
CA LYS A 101 12.70 -4.98 -17.86
C LYS A 101 13.55 -4.58 -16.66
N ILE A 102 13.18 -5.11 -15.51
CA ILE A 102 14.03 -5.11 -14.32
C ILE A 102 14.68 -6.48 -14.22
N GLN A 103 15.99 -6.51 -13.99
CA GLN A 103 16.79 -7.72 -13.94
C GLN A 103 17.84 -7.65 -12.83
N THR A 104 18.48 -8.78 -12.54
CA THR A 104 19.72 -8.78 -11.77
C THR A 104 20.89 -8.44 -12.70
N TRP A 105 21.85 -7.70 -12.16
CA TRP A 105 23.11 -7.43 -12.83
C TRP A 105 24.23 -7.31 -11.80
N SER A 106 25.46 -7.64 -12.17
CA SER A 106 26.63 -7.40 -11.35
C SER A 106 26.74 -5.92 -10.97
N ASP A 107 27.07 -5.62 -9.73
CA ASP A 107 27.29 -4.24 -9.26
C ASP A 107 28.37 -3.56 -10.10
N LEU A 108 27.99 -2.50 -10.80
CA LEU A 108 28.85 -1.74 -11.71
C LEU A 108 29.51 -0.52 -11.02
N GLY A 109 29.38 -0.40 -9.70
CA GLY A 109 29.99 0.66 -8.89
C GLY A 109 29.09 1.89 -8.67
N SER A 110 29.61 2.89 -7.97
CA SER A 110 28.82 4.00 -7.42
C SER A 110 28.19 4.93 -8.46
N ASN A 111 28.69 5.00 -9.69
CA ASN A 111 28.22 5.97 -10.70
C ASN A 111 27.06 5.46 -11.57
N GLN A 112 26.51 4.29 -11.25
CA GLN A 112 25.60 3.58 -12.15
C GLN A 112 24.14 3.85 -11.79
N ALA A 113 23.54 4.81 -12.47
CA ALA A 113 22.18 5.30 -12.22
C ALA A 113 21.13 4.18 -12.35
N ALA A 114 21.27 3.30 -13.34
CA ALA A 114 20.37 2.16 -13.56
C ALA A 114 20.33 1.13 -12.42
N GLN A 115 21.24 1.24 -11.44
CA GLN A 115 21.31 0.37 -10.25
C GLN A 115 20.93 1.10 -8.96
N LYS A 116 20.46 2.35 -9.05
CA LYS A 116 20.09 3.20 -7.92
C LYS A 116 18.58 3.41 -7.91
N TRP A 117 18.01 3.26 -6.74
CA TRP A 117 16.57 3.32 -6.52
C TRP A 117 16.28 4.31 -5.42
N ILE A 118 15.40 5.26 -5.71
CA ILE A 118 14.81 6.11 -4.69
C ILE A 118 13.73 5.27 -4.01
N ILE A 119 13.88 5.03 -2.71
CA ILE A 119 12.82 4.45 -1.89
C ILE A 119 12.23 5.61 -1.11
N ASP A 120 11.18 6.19 -1.69
CA ASP A 120 10.50 7.32 -1.07
C ASP A 120 9.51 6.83 -0.01
N SER A 121 9.79 7.17 1.25
CA SER A 121 8.84 6.96 2.35
C SER A 121 7.80 8.06 2.42
N ASN A 122 8.01 9.19 1.72
CA ASN A 122 7.06 10.28 1.60
C ASN A 122 6.00 9.95 0.54
N THR A 123 5.39 8.79 0.71
CA THR A 123 4.11 8.46 0.08
C THR A 123 3.02 9.21 0.84
N THR A 124 3.07 10.54 0.92
CA THR A 124 2.00 11.33 1.56
C THR A 124 0.70 11.10 0.80
N PHE A 125 0.00 10.06 1.19
CA PHE A 125 -1.41 9.87 0.98
C PHE A 125 -2.07 10.91 1.88
N GLU A 126 -2.97 11.73 1.33
CA GLU A 126 -3.87 12.49 2.18
C GLU A 126 -4.51 11.53 3.17
N VAL A 127 -4.50 11.92 4.45
CA VAL A 127 -5.09 11.12 5.52
C VAL A 127 -6.54 10.83 5.11
N PRO A 128 -6.96 9.55 4.98
CA PRO A 128 -8.23 9.23 4.32
C PRO A 128 -9.43 9.77 5.08
N PHE A 129 -9.27 10.07 6.38
CA PHE A 129 -10.27 10.69 7.23
C PHE A 129 -9.63 11.69 8.18
N GLU A 130 -10.44 12.60 8.72
CA GLU A 130 -10.08 13.42 9.87
C GLU A 130 -10.56 12.72 11.14
N ALA A 131 -9.68 12.51 12.12
CA ALA A 131 -10.06 11.91 13.39
C ALA A 131 -11.10 12.78 14.13
N GLY A 132 -12.11 12.12 14.71
CA GLY A 132 -13.25 12.74 15.38
C GLY A 132 -14.37 13.22 14.45
N ARG A 133 -14.23 13.06 13.12
CA ARG A 133 -15.31 13.38 12.18
C ARG A 133 -16.28 12.22 12.02
N ILE A 134 -17.53 12.59 11.74
CA ILE A 134 -18.62 11.65 11.45
C ILE A 134 -18.80 11.57 9.93
N TYR A 135 -18.83 10.34 9.43
CA TYR A 135 -18.97 10.01 8.02
C TYR A 135 -20.20 9.14 7.76
N ILE A 136 -20.66 9.16 6.52
CA ILE A 136 -21.45 8.08 5.93
C ILE A 136 -20.53 7.28 5.00
N LEU A 137 -20.65 5.96 5.01
CA LEU A 137 -19.87 5.08 4.13
C LEU A 137 -20.77 4.62 3.00
N VAL A 138 -20.56 5.14 1.80
CA VAL A 138 -21.41 4.90 0.62
C VAL A 138 -20.77 3.81 -0.25
N ASN A 139 -21.53 2.78 -0.58
CA ASN A 139 -21.13 1.80 -1.58
C ASN A 139 -21.17 2.45 -2.98
N CYS A 140 -20.03 2.50 -3.67
CA CYS A 140 -19.91 3.17 -4.97
C CYS A 140 -20.68 2.49 -6.11
N HIS A 141 -21.07 1.22 -5.95
CA HIS A 141 -21.82 0.47 -6.95
C HIS A 141 -23.33 0.66 -6.79
N THR A 142 -23.84 0.55 -5.56
CA THR A 142 -25.28 0.57 -5.25
C THR A 142 -25.80 1.93 -4.78
N GLY A 143 -24.92 2.83 -4.34
CA GLY A 143 -25.28 4.09 -3.68
C GLY A 143 -25.87 3.92 -2.27
N THR A 144 -25.94 2.69 -1.74
CA THR A 144 -26.43 2.43 -0.38
C THR A 144 -25.36 2.75 0.65
N VAL A 145 -25.78 3.07 1.88
CA VAL A 145 -24.88 3.36 3.00
C VAL A 145 -24.73 2.16 3.93
N ALA A 146 -23.57 2.04 4.57
CA ALA A 146 -23.36 1.07 5.64
C ALA A 146 -24.19 1.46 6.88
N GLN A 147 -25.19 0.63 7.20
CA GLN A 147 -26.11 0.81 8.30
C GLN A 147 -25.92 -0.27 9.36
N LEU A 148 -25.87 0.15 10.63
CA LEU A 148 -25.95 -0.75 11.78
C LEU A 148 -27.42 -1.05 12.12
N GLU A 149 -27.76 -2.33 12.20
CA GLU A 149 -29.09 -2.80 12.61
C GLU A 149 -29.15 -3.10 14.11
N ASP A 150 -30.35 -3.17 14.67
CA ASP A 150 -30.58 -3.53 16.08
C ASP A 150 -30.07 -4.94 16.44
N THR A 151 -29.95 -5.80 15.43
CA THR A 151 -29.36 -7.16 15.52
C THR A 151 -27.83 -7.15 15.59
N ASN A 152 -27.20 -5.96 15.61
CA ASN A 152 -25.77 -5.70 15.42
C ASN A 152 -25.22 -6.06 14.03
N GLN A 153 -26.07 -6.45 13.08
CA GLN A 153 -25.61 -6.66 11.70
C GLN A 153 -25.28 -5.32 11.04
N ILE A 154 -24.33 -5.32 10.11
CA ILE A 154 -24.06 -4.17 9.24
C ILE A 154 -24.47 -4.56 7.83
N ALA A 155 -25.38 -3.78 7.24
CA ALA A 155 -25.94 -4.02 5.93
C ALA A 155 -25.96 -2.74 5.09
N GLY A 156 -26.08 -2.90 3.77
CA GLY A 156 -26.31 -1.78 2.86
C GLY A 156 -27.77 -1.33 2.92
N TYR A 157 -28.03 -0.05 3.18
CA TYR A 157 -29.38 0.51 3.24
C TYR A 157 -29.48 1.85 2.50
N SER A 158 -30.68 2.25 2.06
CA SER A 158 -30.87 3.58 1.47
C SER A 158 -30.63 4.68 2.50
N PHE A 159 -29.88 5.71 2.14
CA PHE A 159 -29.62 6.81 3.08
C PHE A 159 -30.92 7.51 3.48
N ASN A 160 -31.19 7.59 4.79
CA ASN A 160 -32.36 8.23 5.37
C ASN A 160 -32.01 9.21 6.50
N GLY A 161 -30.72 9.49 6.71
CA GLY A 161 -30.24 10.38 7.78
C GLY A 161 -30.29 9.77 9.18
N GLY A 162 -30.59 8.47 9.30
CA GLY A 162 -30.60 7.75 10.56
C GLY A 162 -29.21 7.73 11.21
N ARG A 163 -29.13 7.89 12.53
CA ARG A 163 -27.85 7.89 13.25
C ARG A 163 -27.13 6.54 13.18
N ASN A 164 -27.88 5.46 12.98
CA ASN A 164 -27.36 4.12 12.73
C ASN A 164 -26.69 3.98 11.35
N GLN A 165 -26.73 5.00 10.49
CA GLN A 165 -26.04 5.06 9.19
C GLN A 165 -24.75 5.90 9.21
N THR A 166 -24.32 6.34 10.40
CA THR A 166 -23.16 7.24 10.57
C THR A 166 -22.04 6.57 11.35
N TRP A 167 -20.80 6.97 11.08
CA TRP A 167 -19.60 6.36 11.64
C TRP A 167 -18.58 7.46 11.98
N GLU A 168 -18.25 7.59 13.26
CA GLU A 168 -17.17 8.43 13.75
C GLU A 168 -15.83 7.73 13.51
N ALA A 169 -14.94 8.40 12.77
CA ALA A 169 -13.61 7.88 12.48
C ALA A 169 -12.62 8.35 13.56
N SER A 170 -11.81 7.45 14.09
CA SER A 170 -10.66 7.79 14.93
C SER A 170 -9.46 6.96 14.52
N GLN A 171 -8.24 7.46 14.79
CA GLN A 171 -7.02 6.76 14.44
C GLN A 171 -6.38 6.15 15.69
N GLU A 172 -5.94 4.90 15.59
CA GLU A 172 -5.16 4.24 16.63
C GLU A 172 -3.73 4.81 16.66
N GLU A 173 -3.31 5.27 17.83
CA GLU A 173 -1.98 5.85 18.03
C GLU A 173 -0.89 4.78 17.82
N GLY A 174 0.17 5.13 17.10
CA GLY A 174 1.33 4.26 16.86
C GLY A 174 1.19 3.29 15.69
N THR A 175 -0.01 2.82 15.34
CA THR A 175 -0.23 1.94 14.18
C THR A 175 -0.76 2.69 12.95
N GLY A 176 -1.51 3.77 13.17
CA GLY A 176 -2.16 4.52 12.09
C GLY A 176 -3.45 3.86 11.56
N HIS A 177 -3.89 2.75 12.16
CA HIS A 177 -5.15 2.09 11.77
C HIS A 177 -6.38 2.93 12.10
N TRP A 178 -7.46 2.72 11.34
CA TRP A 178 -8.73 3.41 11.52
C TRP A 178 -9.72 2.62 12.33
N LEU A 179 -10.45 3.32 13.18
CA LEU A 179 -11.55 2.80 13.98
C LEU A 179 -12.81 3.53 13.53
N PHE A 180 -13.90 2.80 13.30
CA PHE A 180 -15.19 3.38 12.92
C PHE A 180 -16.23 3.05 13.98
N LYS A 181 -16.62 4.04 14.77
CA LYS A 181 -17.62 3.88 15.84
C LYS A 181 -18.96 4.44 15.41
N ASN A 182 -20.04 3.68 15.55
CA ASN A 182 -21.36 4.24 15.41
C ASN A 182 -21.68 5.11 16.65
N PRO A 183 -21.89 6.43 16.51
CA PRO A 183 -22.04 7.33 17.66
C PRO A 183 -23.35 7.11 18.43
N TRP A 184 -24.35 6.45 17.83
CA TRP A 184 -25.62 6.17 18.48
C TRP A 184 -25.58 4.93 19.37
N SER A 185 -25.04 3.81 18.87
CA SER A 185 -24.96 2.56 19.64
C SER A 185 -23.69 2.43 20.47
N GLY A 186 -22.65 3.21 20.14
CA GLY A 186 -21.32 3.10 20.73
C GLY A 186 -20.50 1.90 20.23
N ARG A 187 -21.03 1.10 19.29
CA ARG A 187 -20.36 -0.08 18.73
C ARG A 187 -19.44 0.28 17.58
N TYR A 188 -18.37 -0.49 17.41
CA TYR A 188 -17.43 -0.33 16.31
C TYR A 188 -17.80 -1.25 15.14
N MET A 189 -17.55 -0.79 13.92
CA MET A 189 -17.57 -1.64 12.73
C MET A 189 -16.40 -2.62 12.83
N GLY A 190 -16.66 -3.93 12.79
CA GLY A 190 -15.61 -4.94 12.90
C GLY A 190 -16.09 -6.34 12.57
N ILE A 191 -15.22 -7.33 12.78
CA ILE A 191 -15.53 -8.75 12.66
C ILE A 191 -15.71 -9.34 14.06
N ALA A 192 -16.67 -10.24 14.24
CA ALA A 192 -16.79 -11.00 15.48
C ALA A 192 -15.66 -12.03 15.62
N GLY A 193 -15.01 -12.06 16.78
CA GLY A 193 -14.09 -13.13 17.16
C GLY A 193 -12.66 -12.90 16.66
N ASP A 194 -11.96 -14.00 16.37
CA ASP A 194 -10.56 -13.98 15.95
C ASP A 194 -10.42 -13.58 14.48
N THR A 195 -9.71 -12.48 14.24
CA THR A 195 -9.43 -11.97 12.90
C THR A 195 -8.58 -12.92 12.06
N GLU A 196 -7.73 -13.76 12.68
CA GLU A 196 -6.92 -14.75 11.95
C GLU A 196 -7.79 -15.87 11.35
N ALA A 197 -8.99 -16.07 11.88
CA ALA A 197 -9.97 -17.03 11.37
C ALA A 197 -10.95 -16.41 10.35
N ALA A 198 -10.80 -15.13 9.99
CA ALA A 198 -11.65 -14.48 9.01
C ALA A 198 -11.47 -15.12 7.62
N VAL A 199 -12.58 -15.48 7.00
CA VAL A 199 -12.64 -16.14 5.69
C VAL A 199 -13.62 -15.39 4.77
N ASN A 200 -13.72 -15.85 3.52
CA ASN A 200 -14.74 -15.35 2.61
C ASN A 200 -16.13 -15.47 3.26
N GLN A 201 -16.94 -14.42 3.13
CA GLN A 201 -18.29 -14.31 3.72
C GLN A 201 -18.32 -14.16 5.24
N THR A 202 -17.18 -13.97 5.93
CA THR A 202 -17.21 -13.52 7.32
C THR A 202 -17.91 -12.17 7.42
N PRO A 203 -18.99 -12.05 8.23
CA PRO A 203 -19.79 -10.84 8.29
C PRO A 203 -19.08 -9.71 9.05
N ILE A 204 -19.27 -8.50 8.55
CA ILE A 204 -18.95 -7.27 9.30
C ILE A 204 -20.17 -6.92 10.16
N ILE A 205 -19.93 -6.70 11.45
CA ILE A 205 -20.97 -6.45 12.45
C ILE A 205 -20.57 -5.31 13.39
N GLY A 206 -21.51 -4.85 14.22
CA GLY A 206 -21.25 -3.94 15.33
C GLY A 206 -20.67 -4.67 16.55
N VAL A 207 -19.37 -4.52 16.78
CA VAL A 207 -18.64 -5.10 17.93
C VAL A 207 -18.51 -4.11 19.08
N PRO A 208 -18.45 -4.58 20.35
CA PRO A 208 -18.32 -3.69 21.50
C PRO A 208 -16.90 -3.12 21.69
N GLN A 209 -15.87 -3.78 21.15
CA GLN A 209 -14.48 -3.35 21.27
C GLN A 209 -14.00 -2.65 19.98
N PRO A 210 -13.04 -1.72 20.07
CA PRO A 210 -12.42 -1.11 18.90
C PRO A 210 -11.87 -2.19 17.96
N PHE A 211 -12.08 -1.99 16.66
CA PHE A 211 -11.59 -2.87 15.61
C PHE A 211 -10.76 -2.05 14.63
N ALA A 212 -9.48 -2.38 14.51
CA ALA A 212 -8.53 -1.69 13.65
C ALA A 212 -8.70 -2.10 12.19
N TRP A 213 -9.05 -1.14 11.35
CA TRP A 213 -9.09 -1.27 9.90
C TRP A 213 -7.84 -0.68 9.28
N ASN A 214 -7.23 -1.45 8.37
CA ASN A 214 -6.33 -0.86 7.40
C ASN A 214 -7.16 -0.27 6.25
N VAL A 215 -7.17 1.06 6.12
CA VAL A 215 -7.91 1.76 5.07
C VAL A 215 -6.94 2.16 3.98
N VAL A 216 -7.21 1.68 2.77
CA VAL A 216 -6.42 1.98 1.58
C VAL A 216 -7.29 2.78 0.61
N PRO A 217 -6.92 4.03 0.25
CA PRO A 217 -7.63 4.79 -0.77
C PRO A 217 -7.69 4.02 -2.10
N ASP A 218 -8.88 3.88 -2.66
CA ASP A 218 -9.05 3.43 -4.05
C ASP A 218 -8.74 4.61 -4.98
N ARG A 219 -7.66 4.49 -5.76
CA ARG A 219 -7.20 5.52 -6.70
C ARG A 219 -7.43 5.12 -8.16
N THR A 220 -8.32 4.18 -8.44
CA THR A 220 -8.70 3.82 -9.82
C THR A 220 -9.49 4.93 -10.54
N GLN A 221 -9.87 6.03 -9.87
CA GLN A 221 -10.35 7.24 -10.55
C GLN A 221 -9.19 8.13 -11.03
N GLY A 222 -8.63 7.73 -12.17
CA GLY A 222 -7.72 8.52 -12.99
C GLY A 222 -7.94 8.27 -14.49
N ALA A 223 -9.19 8.00 -14.91
CA ALA A 223 -9.54 7.89 -16.33
C ALA A 223 -10.86 8.53 -16.72
N ASN A 224 -11.81 8.79 -15.80
CA ASN A 224 -13.02 9.55 -16.13
C ASN A 224 -13.51 10.31 -14.91
N GLY A 225 -13.40 11.64 -14.96
CA GLY A 225 -14.09 12.54 -14.05
C GLY A 225 -15.59 12.34 -14.18
N GLY A 226 -16.17 11.64 -13.23
CA GLY A 226 -17.60 11.53 -13.02
C GLY A 226 -17.86 11.74 -11.54
N ALA A 227 -18.12 12.99 -11.16
CA ALA A 227 -18.65 13.30 -9.85
C ALA A 227 -19.97 12.52 -9.66
N TYR A 228 -20.02 11.66 -8.65
CA TYR A 228 -21.29 11.10 -8.21
C TYR A 228 -22.12 12.26 -7.62
N ARG A 229 -23.22 12.57 -8.29
CA ARG A 229 -24.30 13.44 -7.81
C ARG A 229 -25.29 12.64 -6.99
#